data_AF-A0AAE8EK32-F1
#
_entry.id   AF-A0AAE8EK32-F1
#
_cell.length_a   1.000
_cell.length_b   1.000
_cell.length_c   1.000
_cell.angle_alpha   90.00
_cell.angle_beta   90.00
_cell.angle_gamma   90.00
#
_symmetry.space_group_name_H-M   'P 1'
#
loop_
_entity.id
_entity.type
_entity.pdbx_description
1 polymer ?
#
loop_
_entity_poly.entity_id
_entity_poly.type
_entity_poly.pdbx_seq_one_letter_code
_entity_poly.pdbx_strand_id
1 'polypeptide(L)'
;MLRQFVIDIVTKKIDSRKLNTSKQIDAYIESEMEKIPVGIHDGSVDFTPDNSNTKVSSDDVEINKPRRKPKETLIPKGVNYITGSDKLDILIQEAQGMLIDTYKNAAALLLRSIVEISVVRIFEIHGKKDQCLNGNGRVKNLSDNINALVKRDVWFTNKAYLADLTRFISKDSANWNSLDSLNRYAHGEYTLPDRDMLKSVWLIAKPLVTICVEHQSKPKNI
;
A
#
# COMPACT_ATOMS: atom_id res chain seq x y z
N MET A 1 -4.54 12.01 34.16
CA MET A 1 -4.91 13.09 33.22
C MET A 1 -5.05 12.60 31.78
N LEU A 2 -3.97 12.23 31.07
CA LEU A 2 -4.02 11.81 29.65
C LEU A 2 -5.03 10.68 29.34
N ARG A 3 -5.18 9.71 30.24
CA ARG A 3 -6.14 8.61 30.11
C ARG A 3 -7.58 9.11 29.98
N GLN A 4 -7.97 10.13 30.74
CA GLN A 4 -9.35 10.65 30.74
C GLN A 4 -9.66 11.37 29.42
N PHE A 5 -8.70 12.14 28.88
CA PHE A 5 -8.83 12.76 27.56
C PHE A 5 -9.01 11.71 26.46
N VAL A 6 -8.22 10.63 26.50
CA VAL A 6 -8.33 9.54 25.54
C VAL A 6 -9.69 8.84 25.65
N ILE A 7 -10.18 8.58 26.88
CA ILE A 7 -11.50 7.99 27.10
C ILE A 7 -12.61 8.90 26.56
N ASP A 8 -12.56 10.20 26.83
CA ASP A 8 -13.62 11.14 26.45
C ASP A 8 -13.67 11.41 24.92
N ILE A 9 -12.52 11.31 24.24
CA ILE A 9 -12.44 11.34 22.76
C ILE A 9 -12.97 10.03 22.17
N VAL A 10 -12.55 8.87 22.70
CA VAL A 10 -12.94 7.55 22.17
C VAL A 10 -14.43 7.28 22.40
N THR A 11 -14.98 7.73 23.53
CA THR A 11 -16.41 7.60 23.86
C THR A 11 -17.28 8.69 23.19
N LYS A 12 -16.68 9.60 22.39
CA LYS A 12 -17.36 10.75 21.74
C LYS A 12 -18.09 11.70 22.70
N LYS A 13 -17.71 11.66 23.98
CA LYS A 13 -18.18 12.65 24.95
C LYS A 13 -17.76 14.05 24.49
N ILE A 14 -16.56 14.15 23.91
CA ILE A 14 -15.97 15.35 23.34
C ILE A 14 -15.54 15.08 21.90
N ASP A 15 -15.86 16.00 20.98
CA ASP A 15 -15.37 15.97 19.60
C ASP A 15 -15.05 17.40 19.11
N SER A 16 -14.49 17.51 17.90
CA SER A 16 -14.10 18.77 17.27
C SER A 16 -15.26 19.71 16.91
N ARG A 17 -16.51 19.23 16.99
CA ARG A 17 -17.73 20.04 16.83
C ARG A 17 -18.24 20.57 18.17
N LYS A 18 -17.99 19.86 19.28
CA LYS A 18 -18.39 20.27 20.64
C LYS A 18 -17.42 21.26 21.28
N LEU A 19 -16.10 21.07 21.11
CA LEU A 19 -15.07 22.01 21.55
C LEU A 19 -14.31 22.50 20.32
N ASN A 20 -14.82 23.55 19.69
CA ASN A 20 -14.33 24.04 18.40
C ASN A 20 -13.51 25.33 18.50
N THR A 21 -13.39 25.90 19.72
CA THR A 21 -12.62 27.12 19.98
C THR A 21 -11.59 26.87 21.07
N SER A 22 -10.43 27.55 20.98
CA SER A 22 -9.35 27.42 21.97
C SER A 22 -9.85 27.62 23.39
N LYS A 23 -10.68 28.66 23.62
CA LYS A 23 -11.26 28.96 24.94
C LYS A 23 -12.06 27.79 25.55
N GLN A 24 -12.77 27.03 24.72
CA GLN A 24 -13.56 25.88 25.19
C GLN A 24 -12.66 24.67 25.49
N ILE A 25 -11.57 24.51 24.75
CA ILE A 25 -10.56 23.48 24.99
C ILE A 25 -9.83 23.79 26.30
N ASP A 26 -9.44 25.05 26.51
CA ASP A 26 -8.72 25.50 27.71
C ASP A 26 -9.59 25.32 28.96
N ALA A 27 -10.85 25.75 28.92
CA ALA A 27 -11.80 25.56 30.03
C ALA A 27 -12.07 24.08 30.34
N TYR A 28 -12.12 23.23 29.31
CA TYR A 28 -12.26 21.79 29.51
C TYR A 28 -11.04 21.19 30.21
N ILE A 29 -9.84 21.55 29.77
CA ILE A 29 -8.59 21.10 30.39
C ILE A 29 -8.51 21.53 31.85
N GLU A 30 -8.80 22.80 32.15
CA GLU A 30 -8.82 23.32 33.52
C GLU A 30 -9.81 22.55 34.41
N SER A 31 -11.03 22.30 33.92
CA SER A 31 -12.04 21.55 34.68
C SER A 31 -11.66 20.09 34.98
N GLU A 32 -10.83 19.46 34.14
CA GLU A 32 -10.30 18.12 34.38
C GLU A 32 -9.04 18.13 35.27
N MET A 33 -8.31 19.25 35.29
CA MET A 33 -7.17 19.47 36.20
C MET A 33 -7.62 19.68 37.65
N GLU A 34 -8.70 20.42 37.87
CA GLU A 34 -9.26 20.67 39.22
C GLU A 34 -9.83 19.41 39.89
N LYS A 35 -10.15 18.37 39.12
CA LYS A 35 -10.63 17.07 39.62
C LYS A 35 -9.52 16.19 40.18
N ILE A 36 -8.26 16.60 40.05
CA ILE A 36 -7.12 15.87 40.59
C ILE A 36 -6.90 16.35 42.03
N PRO A 37 -7.12 15.51 43.06
CA PRO A 37 -6.86 15.91 44.44
C PRO A 37 -5.37 16.23 44.60
N VAL A 38 -5.06 17.41 45.16
CA VAL A 38 -3.70 17.80 45.53
C VAL A 38 -3.29 17.03 46.79
N GLY A 39 -2.92 15.76 46.59
CA GLY A 39 -2.40 14.87 47.62
C GLY A 39 -0.91 14.66 47.43
N ILE A 40 -0.14 15.01 48.47
CA ILE A 40 1.30 14.82 48.61
C ILE A 40 1.66 13.36 48.30
N HIS A 41 2.46 13.12 47.28
CA HIS A 41 2.99 11.79 46.96
C HIS A 41 4.19 11.48 47.88
N ASP A 42 3.93 10.74 48.95
CA ASP A 42 4.85 9.70 49.42
C ASP A 42 4.10 8.36 49.38
N GLY A 43 4.75 7.32 48.88
CA GLY A 43 4.20 5.97 48.83
C GLY A 43 3.78 5.48 47.44
N SER A 44 4.61 4.57 46.89
CA SER A 44 4.22 3.32 46.24
C SER A 44 2.98 3.34 45.33
N VAL A 45 3.20 3.34 44.01
CA VAL A 45 2.14 3.01 43.04
C VAL A 45 1.77 1.53 43.11
N ASP A 46 0.57 1.23 43.61
CA ASP A 46 0.00 -0.12 43.67
C ASP A 46 -0.68 -0.47 42.34
N PHE A 47 -0.30 -1.60 41.72
CA PHE A 47 -0.77 -2.07 40.41
C PHE A 47 -1.82 -3.18 40.55
N THR A 48 -2.73 -3.08 41.51
CA THR A 48 -3.89 -3.98 41.58
C THR A 48 -5.05 -3.44 40.73
N PRO A 49 -5.62 -4.24 39.82
CA PRO A 49 -6.83 -3.84 39.10
C PRO A 49 -8.01 -3.81 40.09
N ASP A 50 -8.59 -2.63 40.26
CA ASP A 50 -9.76 -2.43 41.12
C ASP A 50 -10.97 -3.17 40.54
N ASN A 51 -11.52 -4.11 41.31
CA ASN A 51 -12.65 -4.96 40.94
C ASN A 51 -13.95 -4.40 41.53
N SER A 52 -14.15 -3.08 41.41
CA SER A 52 -15.35 -2.40 41.88
C SER A 52 -16.49 -2.59 40.86
N ASN A 53 -17.34 -3.56 41.15
CA ASN A 53 -18.60 -3.86 40.46
C ASN A 53 -19.58 -2.68 40.57
N THR A 54 -19.36 -1.65 39.74
CA THR A 54 -20.32 -0.56 39.59
C THR A 54 -21.35 -0.99 38.54
N LYS A 55 -22.53 -1.43 38.98
CA LYS A 55 -23.68 -1.72 38.11
C LYS A 55 -24.12 -0.43 37.43
N VAL A 56 -23.65 -0.22 36.20
CA VAL A 56 -24.19 0.80 35.31
C VAL A 56 -25.50 0.27 34.75
N SER A 57 -26.58 1.01 35.00
CA SER A 57 -27.91 0.73 34.45
C SER A 57 -27.83 0.68 32.92
N SER A 58 -28.14 -0.48 32.35
CA SER A 58 -28.14 -0.73 30.91
C SER A 58 -29.45 -0.24 30.31
N ASP A 59 -29.49 1.02 29.88
CA ASP A 59 -30.32 1.40 28.76
C ASP A 59 -29.62 0.87 27.50
N ASP A 60 -30.22 -0.13 26.85
CA ASP A 60 -29.74 -0.75 25.62
C ASP A 60 -29.79 0.25 24.46
N VAL A 61 -28.79 1.13 24.40
CA VAL A 61 -28.44 1.82 23.16
C VAL A 61 -27.75 0.80 22.27
N GLU A 62 -28.44 0.34 21.25
CA GLU A 62 -27.90 -0.56 20.24
C GLU A 62 -26.69 0.12 19.55
N ILE A 63 -25.48 -0.16 20.05
CA ILE A 63 -24.24 0.36 19.49
C ILE A 63 -24.07 -0.31 18.12
N ASN A 64 -24.47 0.40 17.06
CA ASN A 64 -24.20 0.03 15.69
C ASN A 64 -22.70 -0.29 15.52
N LYS A 65 -22.36 -1.58 15.45
CA LYS A 65 -20.98 -2.01 15.24
C LYS A 65 -20.50 -1.43 13.91
N PRO A 66 -19.37 -0.71 13.88
CA PRO A 66 -18.88 -0.13 12.64
C PRO A 66 -18.65 -1.25 11.61
N ARG A 67 -19.24 -1.08 10.42
CA ARG A 67 -19.12 -2.02 9.30
C ARG A 67 -17.62 -2.26 9.04
N ARG A 68 -17.16 -3.50 9.24
CA ARG A 68 -15.75 -3.86 9.03
C ARG A 68 -15.36 -3.50 7.60
N LYS A 69 -14.29 -2.72 7.44
CA LYS A 69 -13.76 -2.39 6.11
C LYS A 69 -13.37 -3.70 5.39
N PRO A 70 -13.70 -3.86 4.11
CA PRO A 70 -13.30 -5.05 3.36
C PRO A 70 -11.77 -5.14 3.35
N LYS A 71 -11.26 -6.37 3.54
CA LYS A 71 -9.82 -6.63 3.45
C LYS A 71 -9.40 -6.47 1.99
N GLU A 72 -8.41 -5.62 1.76
CA GLU A 72 -7.92 -5.30 0.42
C GLU A 72 -6.72 -6.19 0.08
N THR A 73 -6.71 -6.70 -1.15
CA THR A 73 -5.62 -7.50 -1.70
C THR A 73 -4.63 -6.62 -2.47
N LEU A 74 -3.41 -7.12 -2.68
CA LEU A 74 -2.36 -6.39 -3.38
C LEU A 74 -2.76 -6.05 -4.83
N ILE A 75 -3.36 -7.03 -5.51
CA ILE A 75 -4.05 -6.84 -6.78
C ILE A 75 -5.53 -7.15 -6.59
N PRO A 76 -6.47 -6.35 -7.14
CA PRO A 76 -7.89 -6.64 -7.06
C PRO A 76 -8.24 -8.03 -7.61
N LYS A 77 -9.07 -8.75 -6.86
CA LYS A 77 -9.70 -9.99 -7.31
C LYS A 77 -10.77 -9.71 -8.38
N GLY A 78 -11.01 -10.66 -9.26
CA GLY A 78 -12.11 -10.62 -10.23
C GLY A 78 -11.69 -10.40 -11.69
N VAL A 79 -10.40 -10.22 -11.97
CA VAL A 79 -9.87 -10.20 -13.33
C VAL A 79 -8.89 -11.37 -13.47
N ASN A 80 -9.12 -12.26 -14.42
CA ASN A 80 -8.13 -13.27 -14.77
C ASN A 80 -7.21 -12.70 -15.84
N TYR A 81 -5.92 -12.63 -15.56
CA TYR A 81 -4.92 -12.12 -16.49
C TYR A 81 -4.29 -13.31 -17.22
N ILE A 82 -4.44 -13.35 -18.55
CA ILE A 82 -3.83 -14.35 -19.42
C ILE A 82 -2.80 -13.62 -20.28
N THR A 83 -1.55 -13.59 -19.82
CA THR A 83 -0.48 -12.80 -20.45
C THR A 83 0.32 -13.58 -21.50
N GLY A 84 0.05 -14.89 -21.60
CA GLY A 84 0.81 -15.82 -22.43
C GLY A 84 2.19 -16.16 -21.83
N SER A 85 2.36 -15.92 -20.53
CA SER A 85 3.51 -16.35 -19.73
C SER A 85 2.98 -16.93 -18.42
N ASP A 86 3.02 -18.26 -18.30
CA ASP A 86 2.51 -18.97 -17.11
C ASP A 86 3.12 -18.43 -15.82
N LYS A 87 4.41 -18.07 -15.86
CA LYS A 87 5.11 -17.47 -14.72
C LYS A 87 4.49 -16.14 -14.31
N LEU A 88 4.17 -15.28 -15.27
CA LEU A 88 3.57 -13.98 -14.98
C LEU A 88 2.15 -14.15 -14.44
N ASP A 89 1.38 -15.06 -15.04
CA ASP A 89 0.00 -15.33 -14.63
C ASP A 89 -0.06 -15.88 -13.19
N ILE A 90 0.84 -16.79 -12.83
CA ILE A 90 0.97 -17.31 -11.46
C ILE A 90 1.31 -16.20 -10.46
N LEU A 91 2.25 -15.30 -10.78
CA LEU A 91 2.61 -14.20 -9.88
C LEU A 91 1.45 -13.22 -9.67
N ILE A 92 0.68 -12.93 -10.72
CA ILE A 92 -0.50 -12.08 -10.62
C ILE A 92 -1.58 -12.74 -9.75
N GLN A 93 -1.82 -14.04 -9.93
CA GLN A 93 -2.76 -14.80 -9.11
C GLN A 93 -2.35 -14.82 -7.62
N GLU A 94 -1.07 -15.00 -7.33
CA GLU A 94 -0.54 -14.92 -5.97
C GLU A 94 -0.78 -13.52 -5.36
N ALA A 95 -0.51 -12.47 -6.13
CA ALA A 95 -0.76 -11.09 -5.70
C ALA A 95 -2.27 -10.79 -5.51
N GLN A 96 -3.15 -11.48 -6.24
CA GLN A 96 -4.60 -11.40 -6.00
C GLN A 96 -5.02 -12.12 -4.72
N GLY A 97 -4.27 -13.12 -4.26
CA GLY A 97 -4.47 -13.81 -2.99
C GLY A 97 -3.92 -13.04 -1.79
N MET A 98 -2.85 -12.26 -1.99
CA MET A 98 -2.10 -11.58 -0.93
C MET A 98 -2.84 -10.35 -0.38
N LEU A 99 -3.00 -10.27 0.94
CA LEU A 99 -3.50 -9.07 1.62
C LEU A 99 -2.41 -7.99 1.65
N ILE A 100 -2.77 -6.75 1.28
CA ILE A 100 -1.81 -5.66 1.07
C ILE A 100 -1.03 -5.27 2.34
N ASP A 101 -1.61 -5.48 3.53
CA ASP A 101 -1.01 -5.07 4.81
C ASP A 101 -0.25 -6.18 5.53
N THR A 102 -0.33 -7.43 5.07
CA THR A 102 0.16 -8.57 5.84
C THR A 102 1.65 -8.80 5.62
N TYR A 103 2.09 -8.83 4.35
CA TYR A 103 3.48 -9.16 4.00
C TYR A 103 4.07 -8.09 3.07
N LYS A 104 4.30 -6.89 3.62
CA LYS A 104 4.67 -5.68 2.85
C LYS A 104 5.93 -5.82 1.98
N ASN A 105 7.01 -6.40 2.52
CA ASN A 105 8.24 -6.62 1.74
C ASN A 105 8.05 -7.69 0.67
N ALA A 106 7.35 -8.78 0.99
CA ALA A 106 7.02 -9.81 0.01
C ALA A 106 6.10 -9.26 -1.09
N ALA A 107 5.15 -8.38 -0.74
CA ALA A 107 4.30 -7.68 -1.69
C ALA A 107 5.11 -6.79 -2.64
N ALA A 108 6.08 -6.03 -2.12
CA ALA A 108 6.99 -5.24 -2.96
C ALA A 108 7.85 -6.11 -3.87
N LEU A 109 8.42 -7.20 -3.35
CA LEU A 109 9.18 -8.16 -4.15
C LEU A 109 8.34 -8.78 -5.25
N LEU A 110 7.11 -9.18 -4.93
CA LEU A 110 6.16 -9.77 -5.87
C LEU A 110 5.77 -8.78 -6.98
N LEU A 111 5.44 -7.53 -6.62
CA LEU A 111 5.17 -6.48 -7.60
C LEU A 111 6.40 -6.20 -8.48
N ARG A 112 7.61 -6.17 -7.90
CA ARG A 112 8.86 -6.02 -8.65
C ARG A 112 9.03 -7.14 -9.68
N SER A 113 8.80 -8.39 -9.29
CA SER A 113 8.87 -9.54 -10.20
C SER A 113 7.81 -9.48 -11.30
N ILE A 114 6.58 -9.04 -10.98
CA ILE A 114 5.53 -8.83 -11.98
C ILE A 114 5.97 -7.79 -13.01
N VAL A 115 6.51 -6.64 -12.58
CA VAL A 115 7.01 -5.61 -13.50
C VAL A 115 8.14 -6.17 -14.37
N GLU A 116 9.09 -6.89 -13.78
CA GLU A 116 10.24 -7.46 -14.49
C GLU A 116 9.84 -8.44 -15.58
N ILE A 117 9.00 -9.42 -15.25
CA ILE A 117 8.54 -10.40 -16.23
C ILE A 117 7.64 -9.74 -17.29
N SER A 118 6.80 -8.77 -16.89
CA SER A 118 5.95 -8.02 -17.85
C SER A 118 6.78 -7.27 -18.88
N VAL A 119 7.85 -6.59 -18.46
CA VAL A 119 8.74 -5.88 -19.38
C VAL A 119 9.38 -6.84 -20.38
N VAL A 120 9.96 -7.95 -19.90
CA VAL A 120 10.58 -8.96 -20.77
C VAL A 120 9.54 -9.55 -21.73
N ARG A 121 8.32 -9.80 -21.25
CA ARG A 121 7.22 -10.31 -22.06
C ARG A 121 6.82 -9.36 -23.18
N ILE A 122 6.77 -8.05 -22.93
CA ILE A 122 6.52 -7.04 -23.97
C ILE A 122 7.60 -7.11 -25.05
N PHE A 123 8.88 -7.18 -24.69
CA PHE A 123 9.96 -7.36 -25.67
C PHE A 123 9.81 -8.66 -26.47
N GLU A 124 9.40 -9.75 -25.84
CA GLU A 124 9.15 -11.03 -26.50
C GLU A 124 7.99 -10.96 -27.49
N ILE A 125 6.88 -10.31 -27.13
CA ILE A 125 5.71 -10.08 -28.00
C ILE A 125 6.12 -9.34 -29.29
N HIS A 126 7.09 -8.42 -29.20
CA HIS A 126 7.62 -7.68 -30.34
C HIS A 126 8.82 -8.37 -31.03
N GLY A 127 9.16 -9.61 -30.67
CA GLY A 127 10.28 -10.34 -31.26
C GLY A 127 11.66 -9.75 -30.95
N LYS A 128 11.79 -9.01 -29.85
CA LYS A 128 13.01 -8.31 -29.42
C LYS A 128 13.53 -8.76 -28.05
N LYS A 129 13.21 -9.98 -27.63
CA LYS A 129 13.63 -10.56 -26.34
C LYS A 129 15.15 -10.49 -26.12
N ASP A 130 15.95 -10.65 -27.17
CA ASP A 130 17.41 -10.60 -27.09
C ASP A 130 17.93 -9.25 -26.58
N GLN A 131 17.17 -8.16 -26.75
CA GLN A 131 17.57 -6.86 -26.19
C GLN A 131 17.54 -6.85 -24.66
N CYS A 132 16.76 -7.73 -24.04
CA CYS A 132 16.72 -7.92 -22.60
C CYS A 132 17.85 -8.81 -22.08
N LEU A 133 18.65 -9.43 -22.94
CA LEU A 133 19.73 -10.35 -22.55
C LEU A 133 21.09 -9.64 -22.53
N ASN A 134 21.93 -9.98 -21.58
CA ASN A 134 23.33 -9.57 -21.53
C ASN A 134 24.21 -10.54 -22.34
N GLY A 135 25.52 -10.25 -22.44
CA GLY A 135 26.47 -11.08 -23.19
C GLY A 135 26.60 -12.54 -22.71
N ASN A 136 26.10 -12.84 -21.50
CA ASN A 136 26.08 -14.18 -20.92
C ASN A 136 24.73 -14.89 -21.09
N GLY A 137 23.81 -14.33 -21.89
CA GLY A 137 22.47 -14.88 -22.10
C GLY A 137 21.52 -14.74 -20.90
N ARG A 138 21.90 -13.98 -19.87
CA ARG A 138 21.05 -13.70 -18.70
C ARG A 138 20.24 -12.43 -18.93
N VAL A 139 19.05 -12.35 -18.34
CA VAL A 139 18.23 -11.14 -18.36
C VAL A 139 18.99 -9.99 -17.66
N LYS A 140 19.04 -8.83 -18.30
CA LYS A 140 19.59 -7.58 -17.74
C LYS A 140 18.81 -7.15 -16.51
N ASN A 141 19.37 -6.27 -15.71
CA ASN A 141 18.63 -5.72 -14.57
C ASN A 141 17.34 -5.01 -15.03
N LEU A 142 16.37 -4.91 -14.12
CA LEU A 142 15.08 -4.30 -14.44
C LEU A 142 15.20 -2.85 -14.94
N SER A 143 16.10 -2.07 -14.35
CA SER A 143 16.30 -0.67 -14.71
C SER A 143 16.72 -0.50 -16.17
N ASP A 144 17.65 -1.33 -16.66
CA ASP A 144 18.12 -1.31 -18.04
C ASP A 144 16.99 -1.68 -19.00
N ASN A 145 16.21 -2.70 -18.66
CA ASN A 145 15.10 -3.17 -19.48
C ASN A 145 13.97 -2.13 -19.56
N ILE A 146 13.59 -1.48 -18.45
CA ILE A 146 12.58 -0.42 -18.48
C ILE A 146 13.11 0.81 -19.25
N ASN A 147 14.38 1.19 -19.05
CA ASN A 147 15.01 2.28 -19.82
C ASN A 147 15.01 2.02 -21.32
N ALA A 148 15.19 0.76 -21.74
CA ALA A 148 15.06 0.37 -23.13
C ALA A 148 13.60 0.40 -23.60
N LEU A 149 12.65 -0.02 -22.75
CA LEU A 149 11.23 -0.07 -23.07
C LEU A 149 10.63 1.33 -23.27
N VAL A 150 10.93 2.30 -22.41
CA VAL A 150 10.36 3.67 -22.51
C VAL A 150 10.78 4.41 -23.78
N LYS A 151 11.82 3.94 -24.48
CA LYS A 151 12.24 4.46 -25.79
C LYS A 151 11.41 3.93 -26.95
N ARG A 152 10.48 3.00 -26.69
CA ARG A 152 9.65 2.31 -27.70
C ARG A 152 8.23 2.84 -27.67
N ASP A 153 8.08 4.13 -27.94
CA ASP A 153 6.80 4.83 -27.80
C ASP A 153 5.65 4.18 -28.60
N VAL A 154 5.96 3.62 -29.78
CA VAL A 154 5.01 2.92 -30.67
C VAL A 154 4.43 1.63 -30.07
N TRP A 155 5.04 1.08 -29.02
CA TRP A 155 4.54 -0.12 -28.33
C TRP A 155 3.48 0.20 -27.26
N PHE A 156 3.28 1.48 -26.96
CA PHE A 156 2.30 1.95 -25.99
C PHE A 156 1.12 2.59 -26.72
N THR A 157 -0.04 1.94 -26.66
CA THR A 157 -1.32 2.50 -27.17
C THR A 157 -1.71 3.76 -26.40
N ASN A 158 -1.49 3.78 -25.08
CA ASN A 158 -1.75 4.94 -24.23
C ASN A 158 -0.44 5.62 -23.81
N LYS A 159 -0.22 6.85 -24.30
CA LYS A 159 0.99 7.64 -24.00
C LYS A 159 1.09 8.10 -22.54
N ALA A 160 -0.03 8.18 -21.81
CA ALA A 160 -0.01 8.48 -20.38
C ALA A 160 0.72 7.37 -19.60
N TYR A 161 0.50 6.09 -19.95
CA TYR A 161 1.19 4.97 -19.31
C TYR A 161 2.70 4.99 -19.57
N LEU A 162 3.09 5.42 -20.77
CA LEU A 162 4.51 5.64 -21.09
C LEU A 162 5.11 6.75 -20.24
N ALA A 163 4.40 7.87 -20.07
CA ALA A 163 4.84 8.99 -19.24
C ALA A 163 4.97 8.58 -17.76
N ASP A 164 3.98 7.84 -17.22
CA ASP A 164 4.00 7.31 -15.86
C ASP A 164 5.18 6.36 -15.65
N LEU A 165 5.43 5.44 -16.59
CA LEU A 165 6.58 4.54 -16.55
C LEU A 165 7.92 5.27 -16.66
N THR A 166 7.98 6.33 -17.46
CA THR A 166 9.17 7.19 -17.59
C THR A 166 9.45 7.93 -16.29
N ARG A 167 8.40 8.46 -15.64
CA ARG A 167 8.50 9.09 -14.33
C ARG A 167 8.93 8.09 -13.26
N PHE A 168 8.40 6.87 -13.29
CA PHE A 168 8.71 5.79 -12.36
C PHE A 168 10.21 5.44 -12.32
N ILE A 169 10.92 5.55 -13.45
CA ILE A 169 12.37 5.26 -13.55
C ILE A 169 13.26 6.50 -13.48
N SER A 170 12.70 7.70 -13.37
CA SER A 170 13.49 8.93 -13.39
C SER A 170 14.32 9.06 -12.12
N LYS A 171 15.64 9.30 -12.31
CA LYS A 171 16.61 9.48 -11.22
C LYS A 171 16.37 10.77 -10.43
N ASP A 172 15.81 11.78 -11.09
CA ASP A 172 15.51 13.08 -10.47
C ASP A 172 14.15 13.08 -9.77
N SER A 173 13.44 11.95 -9.82
CA SER A 173 12.15 11.84 -9.17
C SER A 173 12.34 11.58 -7.68
N ALA A 174 12.14 12.62 -6.86
CA ALA A 174 12.01 12.48 -5.40
C ALA A 174 10.70 11.76 -5.00
N ASN A 175 10.05 11.05 -5.93
CA ASN A 175 8.79 10.40 -5.64
C ASN A 175 9.05 9.12 -4.84
N TRP A 176 8.30 8.97 -3.76
CA TRP A 176 8.36 7.80 -2.90
C TRP A 176 7.98 6.51 -3.64
N ASN A 177 7.28 6.60 -4.79
CA ASN A 177 6.84 5.47 -5.62
C ASN A 177 7.78 5.14 -6.81
N SER A 178 9.07 5.49 -6.75
CA SER A 178 10.03 5.23 -7.83
C SER A 178 10.49 3.76 -7.90
N LEU A 179 11.14 3.40 -9.01
CA LEU A 179 11.82 2.10 -9.15
C LEU A 179 12.93 1.92 -8.10
N ASP A 180 13.61 3.00 -7.71
CA ASP A 180 14.64 2.95 -6.67
C ASP A 180 14.02 2.61 -5.31
N SER A 181 12.93 3.27 -4.95
CA SER A 181 12.17 2.94 -3.74
C SER A 181 11.71 1.48 -3.73
N LEU A 182 11.17 0.99 -4.86
CA LEU A 182 10.75 -0.39 -4.99
C LEU A 182 11.92 -1.37 -4.80
N ASN A 183 13.10 -1.06 -5.33
CA ASN A 183 14.31 -1.86 -5.11
C ASN A 183 14.69 -1.90 -3.63
N ARG A 184 14.74 -0.75 -2.96
CA ARG A 184 15.07 -0.66 -1.53
C ARG A 184 14.12 -1.52 -0.68
N TYR A 185 12.82 -1.47 -0.96
CA TYR A 185 11.83 -2.31 -0.28
C TYR A 185 12.03 -3.81 -0.54
N ALA A 186 12.28 -4.19 -1.79
CA ALA A 186 12.52 -5.58 -2.16
C ALA A 186 13.81 -6.15 -1.54
N HIS A 187 14.81 -5.29 -1.31
CA HIS A 187 16.07 -5.65 -0.64
C HIS A 187 16.01 -5.50 0.90
N GLY A 188 14.88 -5.02 1.44
CA GLY A 188 14.70 -4.86 2.89
C GLY A 188 15.51 -3.71 3.49
N GLU A 189 15.88 -2.71 2.69
CA GLU A 189 16.68 -1.57 3.13
C GLU A 189 15.83 -0.59 3.97
N TYR A 190 15.88 -0.77 5.30
CA TYR A 190 15.51 0.15 6.37
C TYR A 190 14.10 0.77 6.39
N THR A 191 13.21 0.40 5.47
CA THR A 191 11.82 0.87 5.44
C THR A 191 10.87 -0.21 4.94
N LEU A 192 9.68 -0.31 5.53
CA LEU A 192 8.59 -1.13 5.01
C LEU A 192 7.78 -0.29 4.02
N PRO A 193 7.36 -0.83 2.87
CA PRO A 193 6.47 -0.10 1.98
C PRO A 193 5.13 0.11 2.66
N ASP A 194 4.56 1.31 2.53
CA ASP A 194 3.20 1.55 2.97
C ASP A 194 2.17 1.03 1.95
N ARG A 195 0.91 1.06 2.34
CA ARG A 195 -0.18 0.54 1.51
C ARG A 195 -0.33 1.34 0.22
N ASP A 196 -0.25 2.66 0.31
CA ASP A 196 -0.46 3.55 -0.82
C ASP A 196 0.66 3.39 -1.85
N MET A 197 1.85 2.99 -1.39
CA MET A 197 2.97 2.65 -2.24
C MET A 197 2.76 1.40 -3.04
N LEU A 198 2.40 0.31 -2.39
CA LEU A 198 2.12 -0.93 -3.08
C LEU A 198 1.00 -0.75 -4.13
N LYS A 199 -0.03 0.04 -3.81
CA LYS A 199 -1.07 0.42 -4.78
C LYS A 199 -0.51 1.20 -5.95
N SER A 200 0.33 2.19 -5.67
CA SER A 200 0.88 3.05 -6.72
C SER A 200 1.79 2.27 -7.65
N VAL A 201 2.60 1.34 -7.14
CA VAL A 201 3.39 0.43 -7.99
C VAL A 201 2.49 -0.45 -8.84
N TRP A 202 1.40 -0.96 -8.29
CA TRP A 202 0.43 -1.71 -9.10
C TRP A 202 -0.19 -0.85 -10.21
N LEU A 203 -0.46 0.44 -9.97
CA LEU A 203 -0.94 1.35 -11.03
C LEU A 203 0.07 1.51 -12.18
N ILE A 204 1.37 1.42 -11.89
CA ILE A 204 2.43 1.39 -12.92
C ILE A 204 2.52 0.03 -13.61
N ALA A 205 2.41 -1.06 -12.86
CA ALA A 205 2.53 -2.43 -13.38
C ALA A 205 1.33 -2.84 -14.24
N LYS A 206 0.11 -2.43 -13.87
CA LYS A 206 -1.14 -2.84 -14.52
C LYS A 206 -1.15 -2.55 -16.02
N PRO A 207 -0.77 -1.35 -16.51
CA PRO A 207 -0.61 -1.09 -17.94
C PRO A 207 0.28 -2.09 -18.68
N LEU A 208 1.42 -2.48 -18.09
CA LEU A 208 2.36 -3.43 -18.70
C LEU A 208 1.72 -4.81 -18.84
N VAL A 209 1.01 -5.26 -17.79
CA VAL A 209 0.24 -6.50 -17.81
C VAL A 209 -0.86 -6.44 -18.87
N THR A 210 -1.59 -5.33 -18.97
CA THR A 210 -2.64 -5.14 -19.98
C THR A 210 -2.09 -5.27 -21.40
N ILE A 211 -0.94 -4.67 -21.71
CA ILE A 211 -0.29 -4.82 -23.03
C ILE A 211 -0.02 -6.31 -23.34
N CYS A 212 0.41 -7.08 -22.34
CA CYS A 212 0.66 -8.51 -22.50
C CYS A 212 -0.62 -9.29 -22.82
N VAL A 213 -1.73 -8.96 -22.13
CA VAL A 213 -3.04 -9.61 -22.34
C VAL A 213 -3.63 -9.26 -23.72
N GLU A 214 -3.62 -7.97 -24.10
CA GLU A 214 -4.17 -7.51 -25.38
C GLU A 214 -3.53 -8.21 -26.59
N HIS A 215 -2.24 -8.54 -26.49
CA HIS A 215 -1.53 -9.25 -27.55
C HIS A 215 -1.83 -10.75 -27.62
N GLN A 216 -2.33 -11.39 -26.56
CA GLN A 216 -2.86 -12.76 -26.63
C GLN A 216 -4.24 -12.80 -27.31
N SER A 217 -5.05 -11.77 -27.07
CA SER A 217 -6.41 -11.69 -27.59
C SER A 217 -6.50 -11.34 -29.07
N LYS A 218 -5.39 -10.87 -29.68
CA LYS A 218 -5.34 -10.62 -31.13
C LYS A 218 -5.18 -11.95 -31.87
N PRO A 219 -6.09 -12.31 -32.80
CA PRO A 219 -5.92 -13.52 -33.60
C PRO A 219 -4.60 -13.43 -34.35
N LYS A 220 -3.80 -14.50 -34.30
CA LYS A 220 -2.67 -14.66 -35.19
C LYS A 220 -3.25 -14.76 -36.60
N ASN A 221 -3.22 -13.67 -37.35
CA ASN A 221 -3.43 -13.73 -38.79
C ASN A 221 -2.29 -14.60 -39.34
N ILE A 222 -2.63 -15.83 -39.68
CA ILE A 222 -1.82 -16.77 -40.47
C ILE A 222 -1.95 -16.34 -41.92
#